data_AF-A0A8X7YR87-F1
#
_entry.id   AF-A0A8X7YR87-F1
#
_cell.length_a   1.000
_cell.length_b   1.000
_cell.length_c   1.000
_cell.angle_alpha   90.00
_cell.angle_beta   90.00
_cell.angle_gamma   90.00
#
_symmetry.space_group_name_H-M   'P 1'
#
loop_
_entity.id
_entity.type
_entity.pdbx_description
1 polymer ?
#
loop_
_entity_poly.entity_id
_entity_poly.type
_entity_poly.pdbx_seq_one_letter_code
_entity_poly.pdbx_strand_id
1 'polypeptide(L)'
;MDYNNNNPYLQFAPVPPAASNGHGTNGNGSMGKICDALNRCGKRVEVATRKAEVYADNIWHHFKVSPSFTDAAMARISQGTKVLTEGGHDKVFQQTFEVLPGEKFLKAYACYISTSTGPVIGTLYISSKKVAFCSEHPFCYYSPTGQQQWMYYKVVVQPERLRAVNPSSNRMNPSDKYIQVVTTDGHEFWFMGFISYDKALKQLCETLQQSRDSSGVPVAHSA
;
A
#
# COMPACT_ATOMS: atom_id res chain seq x y z
N MET A 1 -15.81 -20.12 -0.01
CA MET A 1 -15.18 -19.14 0.89
C MET A 1 -16.26 -18.62 1.79
N ASP A 2 -16.11 -18.77 3.10
CA ASP A 2 -17.15 -18.47 4.07
C ASP A 2 -17.31 -16.95 4.23
N TYR A 3 -18.28 -16.39 3.51
CA TYR A 3 -18.58 -14.96 3.40
C TYR A 3 -19.34 -14.39 4.61
N ASN A 4 -19.02 -14.85 5.82
CA ASN A 4 -19.58 -14.32 7.06
C ASN A 4 -18.50 -13.78 8.00
N ASN A 5 -17.44 -13.18 7.45
CA ASN A 5 -16.44 -12.53 8.29
C ASN A 5 -16.86 -11.08 8.53
N ASN A 6 -17.54 -10.84 9.66
CA ASN A 6 -17.88 -9.52 10.22
C ASN A 6 -16.61 -8.73 10.62
N ASN A 7 -15.63 -8.60 9.72
CA ASN A 7 -14.43 -7.81 9.97
C ASN A 7 -14.76 -6.33 9.69
N PRO A 8 -14.88 -5.47 10.72
CA PRO A 8 -15.38 -4.10 10.58
C PRO A 8 -14.39 -3.17 9.85
N TYR A 9 -13.17 -3.64 9.58
CA TYR A 9 -12.12 -2.88 8.92
C TYR A 9 -12.13 -3.08 7.40
N LEU A 10 -12.81 -4.11 6.89
CA LEU A 10 -12.92 -4.36 5.46
C LEU A 10 -13.98 -3.46 4.84
N GLN A 11 -13.58 -2.67 3.85
CA GLN A 11 -14.49 -1.86 3.06
C GLN A 11 -14.53 -2.41 1.63
N PHE A 12 -15.74 -2.60 1.11
CA PHE A 12 -15.96 -2.97 -0.28
C PHE A 12 -16.58 -1.78 -1.01
N ALA A 13 -15.85 -1.24 -1.98
CA ALA A 13 -16.34 -0.15 -2.82
C ALA A 13 -16.55 -0.69 -4.25
N PRO A 14 -17.78 -0.59 -4.81
CA PRO A 14 -18.04 -0.93 -6.20
C PRO A 14 -17.21 -0.04 -7.14
N VAL A 15 -16.68 -0.62 -8.22
CA VAL A 15 -16.10 0.17 -9.31
C VAL A 15 -17.23 0.93 -10.04
N PRO A 16 -17.14 2.26 -10.20
CA PRO A 16 -18.08 3.00 -11.05
C PRO A 16 -18.03 2.51 -12.51
N PRO A 17 -19.15 2.50 -13.25
CA PRO A 17 -19.13 2.12 -14.66
C PRO A 17 -18.22 3.06 -15.46
N ALA A 18 -17.35 2.48 -16.28
CA ALA A 18 -16.41 3.24 -17.09
C ALA A 18 -17.14 4.08 -18.16
N ALA A 19 -16.77 5.36 -18.28
CA ALA A 19 -17.09 6.14 -19.46
C ALA A 19 -16.21 5.63 -20.62
N SER A 20 -16.83 5.10 -21.67
CA SER A 20 -16.16 4.63 -22.87
C SER A 20 -15.60 5.83 -23.66
N ASN A 21 -14.28 5.94 -23.77
CA ASN A 21 -13.65 6.72 -24.83
C ASN A 21 -12.58 5.85 -25.49
N GLY A 22 -12.81 5.52 -26.76
CA GLY A 22 -11.86 4.78 -27.60
C GLY A 22 -10.93 5.70 -28.38
N HIS A 23 -9.68 5.27 -28.57
CA HIS A 23 -8.87 5.58 -29.76
C HIS A 23 -7.64 4.66 -29.84
N GLY A 24 -7.34 4.14 -31.05
CA GLY A 24 -6.03 3.52 -31.42
C GLY A 24 -4.94 4.59 -31.57
N THR A 25 -3.67 4.35 -31.94
CA THR A 25 -2.93 3.25 -32.58
C THR A 25 -1.41 3.36 -32.25
N ASN A 26 -0.65 2.30 -32.57
CA ASN A 26 0.80 2.14 -32.87
C ASN A 26 1.86 3.22 -32.57
N GLY A 27 3.05 2.75 -32.11
CA GLY A 27 4.33 3.46 -32.27
C GLY A 27 5.52 2.79 -31.59
N ASN A 28 6.33 2.08 -32.39
CA ASN A 28 7.58 1.40 -32.00
C ASN A 28 8.76 2.39 -31.90
N GLY A 29 9.69 2.16 -30.95
CA GLY A 29 11.08 2.61 -31.05
C GLY A 29 11.54 3.80 -30.19
N SER A 30 11.89 3.56 -28.91
CA SER A 30 12.81 4.45 -28.15
C SER A 30 13.43 3.77 -26.91
N MET A 31 13.92 2.52 -27.03
CA MET A 31 14.67 1.88 -25.91
C MET A 31 16.18 2.17 -25.96
N GLY A 32 16.74 2.48 -27.13
CA GLY A 32 18.19 2.66 -27.30
C GLY A 32 18.77 3.89 -26.59
N LYS A 33 18.01 4.99 -26.52
CA LYS A 33 18.50 6.27 -25.94
C LYS A 33 18.48 6.30 -24.41
N ILE A 34 17.68 5.43 -23.79
CA ILE A 34 17.56 5.33 -22.32
C ILE A 34 18.75 4.54 -21.75
N CYS A 35 19.22 3.51 -22.47
CA CYS A 35 20.37 2.71 -22.05
C CYS A 35 21.70 3.50 -22.07
N ASP A 36 21.92 4.37 -23.06
CA ASP A 36 23.17 5.14 -23.17
C ASP A 36 23.31 6.24 -22.09
N ALA A 37 22.19 6.77 -21.61
CA ALA A 37 22.17 7.75 -20.52
C ALA A 37 22.56 7.11 -19.17
N LEU A 38 22.20 5.84 -18.95
CA LEU A 38 22.53 5.09 -17.73
C LEU A 38 24.02 4.77 -17.65
N ASN A 39 24.67 4.44 -18.77
CA ASN A 39 26.10 4.13 -18.81
C ASN A 39 27.01 5.32 -18.46
N ARG A 40 26.54 6.56 -18.67
CA ARG A 40 27.32 7.78 -18.40
C ARG A 40 27.34 8.24 -16.94
N CYS A 41 26.48 7.68 -16.07
CA CYS A 41 26.41 8.09 -14.65
C CYS A 41 27.29 7.24 -13.71
N GLY A 42 28.17 6.39 -14.26
CA GLY A 42 28.93 5.37 -13.51
C GLY A 42 30.18 5.81 -12.76
N LYS A 43 30.41 7.11 -12.49
CA LYS A 43 31.63 7.55 -11.77
C LYS A 43 31.35 8.58 -10.68
N ARG A 44 31.04 8.09 -9.47
CA ARG A 44 31.63 8.42 -8.15
C ARG A 44 30.86 7.70 -7.04
N VAL A 45 31.56 6.85 -6.28
CA VAL A 45 31.05 5.63 -5.63
C VAL A 45 31.25 5.67 -4.11
N GLU A 46 30.19 5.35 -3.37
CA GLU A 46 30.08 4.15 -2.49
C GLU A 46 28.75 4.21 -1.70
N VAL A 47 28.32 5.42 -1.29
CA VAL A 47 27.07 5.61 -0.53
C VAL A 47 25.83 5.74 -1.43
N ALA A 48 26.00 6.34 -2.62
CA ALA A 48 24.92 6.47 -3.60
C ALA A 48 24.61 5.13 -4.30
N THR A 49 25.62 4.28 -4.53
CA THR A 49 25.46 2.94 -5.09
C THR A 49 24.77 1.99 -4.12
N ARG A 50 25.23 1.89 -2.87
CA ARG A 50 24.61 0.97 -1.89
C ARG A 50 23.13 1.25 -1.64
N LYS A 51 22.74 2.54 -1.58
CA LYS A 51 21.33 2.92 -1.42
C LYS A 51 20.50 2.60 -2.66
N ALA A 52 21.07 2.76 -3.86
CA ALA A 52 20.43 2.39 -5.11
C ALA A 52 20.28 0.86 -5.25
N GLU A 53 21.30 0.10 -4.84
CA GLU A 53 21.29 -1.37 -4.80
C GLU A 53 20.18 -1.88 -3.87
N VAL A 54 20.13 -1.40 -2.62
CA VAL A 54 19.06 -1.78 -1.67
C VAL A 54 17.67 -1.44 -2.22
N TYR A 55 17.53 -0.32 -2.91
CA TYR A 55 16.25 0.05 -3.52
C TYR A 55 15.88 -0.87 -4.69
N ALA A 56 16.84 -1.21 -5.55
CA ALA A 56 16.65 -2.16 -6.65
C ALA A 56 16.30 -3.56 -6.11
N ASP A 57 16.99 -4.01 -5.07
CA ASP A 57 16.72 -5.28 -4.39
C ASP A 57 15.30 -5.30 -3.79
N ASN A 58 14.87 -4.21 -3.16
CA ASN A 58 13.51 -4.10 -2.63
C ASN A 58 12.44 -4.13 -3.73
N ILE A 59 12.69 -3.49 -4.88
CA ILE A 59 11.77 -3.55 -6.04
C ILE A 59 11.72 -4.98 -6.59
N TRP A 60 12.88 -5.61 -6.77
CA TRP A 60 12.97 -6.97 -7.26
C TRP A 60 12.24 -7.94 -6.33
N HIS A 61 12.44 -7.79 -5.02
CA HIS A 61 11.74 -8.57 -4.01
C HIS A 61 10.23 -8.29 -4.03
N HIS A 62 9.81 -7.03 -4.17
CA HIS A 62 8.39 -6.66 -4.31
C HIS A 62 7.71 -7.41 -5.45
N PHE A 63 8.37 -7.59 -6.60
CA PHE A 63 7.79 -8.36 -7.69
C PHE A 63 7.77 -9.86 -7.43
N LYS A 64 8.77 -10.41 -6.72
CA LYS A 64 8.83 -11.83 -6.35
C LYS A 64 7.73 -12.27 -5.38
N VAL A 65 7.18 -11.35 -4.57
CA VAL A 65 6.07 -11.64 -3.66
C VAL A 65 4.78 -11.93 -4.44
N SER A 66 4.62 -11.38 -5.64
CA SER A 66 3.45 -11.62 -6.47
C SER A 66 3.48 -13.02 -7.09
N PRO A 67 2.32 -13.69 -7.23
CA PRO A 67 2.21 -14.90 -8.05
C PRO A 67 2.53 -14.66 -9.53
N SER A 68 2.47 -13.40 -9.99
CA SER A 68 2.79 -12.99 -11.36
C SER A 68 3.64 -11.71 -11.36
N PHE A 69 4.87 -11.83 -11.85
CA PHE A 69 5.81 -10.71 -11.95
C PHE A 69 5.28 -9.63 -12.89
N THR A 70 4.77 -10.03 -14.07
CA THR A 70 4.27 -9.11 -15.09
C THR A 70 3.07 -8.33 -14.57
N ASP A 71 2.12 -9.00 -13.89
CA ASP A 71 0.95 -8.33 -13.34
C ASP A 71 1.35 -7.34 -12.24
N ALA A 72 2.31 -7.70 -11.38
CA ALA A 72 2.82 -6.78 -10.37
C ALA A 72 3.52 -5.56 -11.00
N ALA A 73 4.32 -5.75 -12.04
CA ALA A 73 4.95 -4.65 -12.77
C ALA A 73 3.89 -3.74 -13.40
N MET A 74 2.88 -4.30 -14.05
CA MET A 74 1.78 -3.56 -14.66
C MET A 74 0.94 -2.81 -13.62
N ALA A 75 0.65 -3.43 -12.48
CA ALA A 75 -0.03 -2.80 -11.35
C ALA A 75 0.74 -1.54 -10.89
N ARG A 76 2.07 -1.64 -10.77
CA ARG A 76 2.91 -0.52 -10.36
C ARG A 76 2.98 0.59 -11.41
N ILE A 77 3.03 0.25 -12.70
CA ILE A 77 2.97 1.24 -13.79
C ILE A 77 1.63 1.96 -13.77
N SER A 78 0.53 1.21 -13.70
CA SER A 78 -0.83 1.76 -13.65
C SER A 78 -1.02 2.67 -12.43
N GLN A 79 -0.56 2.24 -11.26
CA GLN A 79 -0.58 3.03 -10.03
C GLN A 79 0.24 4.32 -10.17
N GLY A 80 1.45 4.22 -10.74
CA GLY A 80 2.31 5.38 -10.95
C GLY A 80 1.67 6.40 -11.88
N THR A 81 1.06 5.93 -12.98
CA THR A 81 0.27 6.76 -13.89
C THR A 81 -0.90 7.41 -13.15
N LYS A 82 -1.66 6.66 -12.35
CA LYS A 82 -2.77 7.17 -11.55
C LYS A 82 -2.34 8.32 -10.63
N VAL A 83 -1.26 8.13 -9.89
CA VAL A 83 -0.69 9.17 -9.01
C VAL A 83 -0.32 10.43 -9.79
N LEU A 84 0.28 10.28 -10.97
CA LEU A 84 0.62 11.42 -11.82
C LEU A 84 -0.63 12.13 -12.37
N THR A 85 -1.60 11.38 -12.89
CA THR A 85 -2.81 11.94 -13.50
C THR A 85 -3.75 12.59 -12.49
N GLU A 86 -3.83 12.04 -11.28
CA GLU A 86 -4.68 12.58 -10.20
C GLU A 86 -4.00 13.72 -9.42
N GLY A 87 -2.71 13.96 -9.66
CA GLY A 87 -1.98 15.10 -9.10
C GLY A 87 -1.27 14.84 -7.77
N GLY A 88 -1.01 13.58 -7.44
CA GLY A 88 -0.26 13.18 -6.25
C GLY A 88 -0.98 12.12 -5.40
N HIS A 89 -0.23 11.51 -4.48
CA HIS A 89 -0.77 10.48 -3.58
C HIS A 89 -1.85 11.00 -2.63
N ASP A 90 -1.79 12.29 -2.26
CA ASP A 90 -2.82 12.94 -1.46
C ASP A 90 -4.16 12.99 -2.20
N LYS A 91 -4.15 13.32 -3.49
CA LYS A 91 -5.35 13.30 -4.34
C LYS A 91 -5.88 11.89 -4.55
N VAL A 92 -5.00 10.93 -4.82
CA VAL A 92 -5.41 9.51 -4.90
C VAL A 92 -6.06 9.04 -3.60
N PHE A 93 -5.49 9.40 -2.46
CA PHE A 93 -6.04 9.07 -1.15
C PHE A 93 -7.45 9.66 -0.97
N GLN A 94 -7.63 10.95 -1.26
CA GLN A 94 -8.91 11.66 -1.13
C GLN A 94 -10.01 11.09 -2.05
N GLN A 95 -9.65 10.57 -3.22
CA GLN A 95 -10.58 9.91 -4.13
C GLN A 95 -10.87 8.45 -3.74
N THR A 96 -9.91 7.79 -3.09
CA THR A 96 -10.02 6.38 -2.72
C THR A 96 -10.77 6.17 -1.41
N PHE A 97 -10.63 7.09 -0.46
CA PHE A 97 -11.22 7.01 0.88
C PHE A 97 -11.99 8.28 1.22
N GLU A 98 -13.05 8.13 2.00
CA GLU A 98 -13.71 9.27 2.63
C GLU A 98 -12.71 10.03 3.51
N VAL A 99 -12.64 11.34 3.35
CA VAL A 99 -11.73 12.22 4.09
C VAL A 99 -12.48 12.86 5.25
N LEU A 100 -12.01 12.61 6.48
CA LEU A 100 -12.61 13.17 7.68
C LEU A 100 -12.22 14.65 7.85
N PRO A 101 -13.03 15.46 8.54
CA PRO A 101 -12.68 16.85 8.82
C PRO A 101 -11.31 16.99 9.50
N GLY A 102 -10.44 17.83 8.94
CA GLY A 102 -9.08 18.05 9.45
C GLY A 102 -8.11 16.89 9.26
N GLU A 103 -8.48 15.84 8.51
CA GLU A 103 -7.58 14.74 8.17
C GLU A 103 -6.46 15.21 7.23
N LYS A 104 -5.21 14.90 7.60
CA LYS A 104 -4.03 15.23 6.81
C LYS A 104 -3.40 13.95 6.27
N PHE A 105 -3.23 13.86 4.96
CA PHE A 105 -2.43 12.80 4.35
C PHE A 105 -0.97 12.92 4.77
N LEU A 106 -0.33 11.79 5.13
CA LEU A 106 1.07 11.75 5.57
C LEU A 106 1.94 11.08 4.52
N LYS A 107 1.70 9.79 4.24
CA LYS A 107 2.53 8.97 3.35
C LYS A 107 1.75 7.83 2.69
N ALA A 108 2.30 7.33 1.59
CA ALA A 108 1.84 6.15 0.89
C ALA A 108 3.03 5.21 0.63
N TYR A 109 2.80 3.90 0.74
CA TYR A 109 3.81 2.86 0.57
C TYR A 109 3.26 1.71 -0.28
N ALA A 110 3.96 1.36 -1.34
CA ALA A 110 3.65 0.17 -2.14
C ALA A 110 3.98 -1.10 -1.35
N CYS A 111 3.02 -2.02 -1.24
CA CYS A 111 3.16 -3.26 -0.50
C CYS A 111 2.12 -4.29 -0.97
N TYR A 112 2.07 -5.40 -0.26
CA TYR A 112 1.01 -6.40 -0.35
C TYR A 112 0.35 -6.56 1.01
N ILE A 113 -0.92 -6.95 1.02
CA ILE A 113 -1.58 -7.48 2.22
C ILE A 113 -1.77 -9.00 2.07
N SER A 114 -1.50 -9.74 3.14
CA SER A 114 -1.79 -11.17 3.19
C SER A 114 -3.29 -11.39 3.28
N THR A 115 -3.82 -12.26 2.44
CA THR A 115 -5.21 -12.74 2.52
C THR A 115 -5.24 -14.27 2.50
N SER A 116 -6.40 -14.87 2.78
CA SER A 116 -6.57 -16.33 2.70
C SER A 116 -6.34 -16.90 1.30
N THR A 117 -6.40 -16.06 0.25
CA THR A 117 -6.15 -16.43 -1.15
C THR A 117 -4.76 -16.04 -1.63
N GLY A 118 -3.90 -15.57 -0.72
CA GLY A 118 -2.54 -15.13 -1.02
C GLY A 118 -2.35 -13.61 -0.94
N PRO A 119 -1.15 -13.12 -1.30
CA PRO A 119 -0.82 -11.70 -1.24
C PRO A 119 -1.60 -10.89 -2.28
N VAL A 120 -2.19 -9.77 -1.87
CA VAL A 120 -2.86 -8.82 -2.75
C VAL A 120 -2.03 -7.55 -2.85
N ILE A 121 -1.60 -7.18 -4.06
CA ILE A 121 -0.83 -5.96 -4.33
C ILE A 121 -1.67 -4.71 -4.09
N GLY A 122 -1.08 -3.69 -3.46
CA GLY A 122 -1.76 -2.44 -3.17
C GLY A 122 -0.83 -1.35 -2.65
N THR A 123 -1.49 -0.30 -2.17
CA THR A 123 -0.83 0.83 -1.51
C THR A 123 -1.39 1.00 -0.11
N LEU A 124 -0.50 1.05 0.87
CA LEU A 124 -0.78 1.44 2.25
C LEU A 124 -0.66 2.97 2.37
N TYR A 125 -1.77 3.63 2.65
CA TYR A 125 -1.91 5.05 2.93
C TYR A 125 -1.95 5.28 4.43
N ILE A 126 -1.23 6.29 4.90
CA ILE A 126 -1.23 6.74 6.28
C ILE A 126 -1.62 8.22 6.29
N SER A 127 -2.65 8.54 7.07
CA SER A 127 -3.10 9.90 7.37
C SER A 127 -3.06 10.14 8.88
N SER A 128 -3.32 11.37 9.31
CA SER A 128 -3.48 11.70 10.74
C SER A 128 -4.67 11.00 11.41
N LYS A 129 -5.56 10.34 10.64
CA LYS A 129 -6.77 9.69 11.17
C LYS A 129 -7.00 8.26 10.66
N LYS A 130 -6.12 7.74 9.79
CA LYS A 130 -6.27 6.41 9.17
C LYS A 130 -4.93 5.76 8.86
N VAL A 131 -4.88 4.45 9.09
CA VAL A 131 -4.01 3.52 8.39
C VAL A 131 -4.91 2.73 7.44
N ALA A 132 -4.77 2.96 6.14
CA ALA A 132 -5.68 2.45 5.14
C ALA A 132 -4.94 1.76 3.99
N PHE A 133 -5.43 0.60 3.55
CA PHE A 133 -4.90 -0.12 2.40
C PHE A 133 -5.95 -0.17 1.30
N CYS A 134 -5.50 -0.09 0.04
CA CYS A 134 -6.34 -0.35 -1.13
C CYS A 134 -5.55 -1.21 -2.14
N SER A 135 -6.18 -2.24 -2.70
CA SER A 135 -5.61 -3.01 -3.80
C SER A 135 -5.44 -2.15 -5.06
N GLU A 136 -4.43 -2.44 -5.89
CA GLU A 136 -4.22 -1.74 -7.17
C GLU A 136 -5.22 -2.19 -8.25
N HIS A 137 -5.73 -3.40 -8.12
CA HIS A 137 -6.72 -3.96 -9.04
C HIS A 137 -7.99 -4.35 -8.28
N PRO A 138 -9.16 -4.12 -8.89
CA PRO A 138 -10.39 -4.67 -8.36
C PRO A 138 -10.42 -6.18 -8.61
N PHE A 139 -11.04 -6.92 -7.70
CA PHE A 139 -11.36 -8.32 -7.89
C PHE A 139 -12.83 -8.47 -8.30
N CYS A 140 -13.08 -9.53 -9.06
CA CYS A 140 -14.42 -9.90 -9.50
C CYS A 140 -15.16 -10.61 -8.36
N TYR A 141 -16.35 -10.15 -8.03
CA TYR A 141 -17.27 -10.73 -7.06
C TYR A 141 -18.60 -11.04 -7.74
N TYR A 142 -19.21 -12.17 -7.38
CA TYR A 142 -20.58 -12.50 -7.78
C TYR A 142 -21.50 -12.32 -6.59
N SER A 143 -22.51 -11.46 -6.72
CA SER A 143 -23.55 -11.32 -5.71
C SER A 143 -24.32 -12.63 -5.52
N PRO A 144 -25.07 -12.80 -4.42
CA PRO A 144 -25.99 -13.94 -4.27
C PRO A 144 -27.04 -14.02 -5.39
N THR A 145 -27.29 -12.90 -6.09
CA THR A 145 -28.16 -12.81 -7.27
C THR A 145 -27.44 -13.12 -8.58
N GLY A 146 -26.16 -13.54 -8.54
CA GLY A 146 -25.36 -13.90 -9.72
C GLY A 146 -24.81 -12.70 -10.51
N GLN A 147 -24.99 -11.48 -10.04
CA GLN A 147 -24.48 -10.28 -10.72
C GLN A 147 -22.99 -10.09 -10.46
N GLN A 148 -22.23 -9.86 -11.52
CA GLN A 148 -20.81 -9.59 -11.44
C GLN A 148 -20.55 -8.14 -11.02
N GLN A 149 -19.81 -7.96 -9.94
CA GLN A 149 -19.36 -6.66 -9.45
C GLN A 149 -17.84 -6.65 -9.30
N TRP A 150 -17.19 -5.59 -9.77
CA TRP A 150 -15.78 -5.35 -9.51
C TRP A 150 -15.65 -4.53 -8.23
N MET A 151 -14.81 -5.00 -7.31
CA MET A 151 -14.59 -4.34 -6.01
C MET A 151 -13.11 -4.26 -5.68
N TYR A 152 -12.67 -3.17 -5.07
CA TYR A 152 -11.33 -3.07 -4.50
C TYR A 152 -11.30 -3.69 -3.10
N TYR A 153 -10.19 -4.37 -2.77
CA TYR A 153 -9.94 -4.83 -1.42
C TYR A 153 -9.39 -3.67 -0.60
N LYS A 154 -10.19 -3.17 0.36
CA LYS A 154 -9.79 -2.06 1.22
C LYS A 154 -9.80 -2.47 2.69
N VAL A 155 -8.80 -2.01 3.42
CA VAL A 155 -8.73 -2.07 4.89
C VAL A 155 -8.63 -0.65 5.40
N VAL A 156 -9.40 -0.28 6.42
CA VAL A 156 -9.29 1.03 7.07
C VAL A 156 -9.26 0.85 8.59
N VAL A 157 -8.14 1.19 9.21
CA VAL A 157 -7.96 1.16 10.66
C VAL A 157 -7.71 2.57 11.17
N GLN A 158 -8.48 2.99 12.18
CA GLN A 158 -8.25 4.27 12.86
C GLN A 158 -7.07 4.15 13.83
N PRO A 159 -6.20 5.17 13.98
CA PRO A 159 -5.02 5.13 14.86
C PRO A 159 -5.34 4.75 16.32
N GLU A 160 -6.50 5.14 16.82
CA GLU A 160 -6.98 4.86 18.19
C GLU A 160 -7.33 3.37 18.37
N ARG A 161 -7.59 2.66 17.26
CA ARG A 161 -7.81 1.22 17.25
C ARG A 161 -6.54 0.42 17.04
N LEU A 162 -5.38 1.06 16.82
CA LEU A 162 -4.11 0.36 16.73
C LEU A 162 -3.65 -0.06 18.12
N ARG A 163 -3.49 -1.37 18.33
CA ARG A 163 -2.91 -1.94 19.54
C ARG A 163 -1.40 -2.04 19.42
N ALA A 164 -0.91 -2.61 18.31
CA ALA A 164 0.49 -2.87 18.08
C ALA A 164 0.86 -2.85 16.59
N VAL A 165 2.12 -2.52 16.33
CA VAL A 165 2.78 -2.62 15.02
C VAL A 165 4.06 -3.42 15.24
N ASN A 166 4.10 -4.66 14.75
CA ASN A 166 5.20 -5.57 15.00
C ASN A 166 5.96 -5.88 13.69
N PRO A 167 7.27 -5.60 13.62
CA PRO A 167 8.09 -6.10 12.53
C PRO A 167 8.32 -7.61 12.67
N SER A 168 8.37 -8.32 11.56
CA SER A 168 8.71 -9.74 11.50
C SER A 168 9.47 -10.06 10.21
N SER A 169 10.13 -11.22 10.16
CA SER A 169 10.81 -11.71 8.96
C SER A 169 10.71 -13.23 8.85
N ASN A 170 10.78 -13.75 7.62
CA ASN A 170 10.77 -15.19 7.40
C ASN A 170 12.08 -15.80 7.93
N ARG A 171 11.97 -16.83 8.77
CA ARG A 171 13.13 -17.52 9.37
C ARG A 171 14.05 -18.15 8.32
N MET A 172 13.47 -18.64 7.23
CA MET A 172 14.21 -19.29 6.13
C MET A 172 14.77 -18.28 5.14
N ASN A 173 14.16 -17.09 5.04
CA ASN A 173 14.57 -16.03 4.13
C ASN A 173 14.39 -14.65 4.78
N PRO A 174 15.39 -14.14 5.52
CA PRO A 174 15.29 -12.88 6.25
C PRO A 174 14.99 -11.63 5.40
N SER A 175 15.14 -11.74 4.07
CA SER A 175 14.75 -10.69 3.12
C SER A 175 13.23 -10.55 3.00
N ASP A 176 12.46 -11.61 3.30
CA ASP A 176 11.01 -11.55 3.36
C ASP A 176 10.61 -10.90 4.68
N LYS A 177 10.40 -9.58 4.63
CA LYS A 177 10.03 -8.77 5.80
C LYS A 177 8.52 -8.51 5.83
N TYR A 178 7.96 -8.55 7.04
CA TYR A 178 6.55 -8.38 7.31
C TYR A 178 6.32 -7.29 8.35
N ILE A 179 5.22 -6.56 8.23
CA ILE A 179 4.71 -5.70 9.28
C ILE A 179 3.32 -6.22 9.67
N GLN A 180 3.19 -6.66 10.91
CA GLN A 180 1.90 -7.02 11.49
C GLN A 180 1.28 -5.78 12.14
N VAL A 181 0.05 -5.45 11.75
CA VAL A 181 -0.77 -4.44 12.41
C VAL A 181 -1.86 -5.16 13.19
N VAL A 182 -1.92 -4.92 14.50
CA VAL A 182 -2.90 -5.54 15.41
C VAL A 182 -3.84 -4.48 15.95
N THR A 183 -5.15 -4.73 15.89
CA THR A 183 -6.17 -3.81 16.40
C THR A 183 -6.52 -4.09 17.87
N THR A 184 -7.16 -3.13 18.54
CA THR A 184 -7.59 -3.26 19.94
C THR A 184 -8.66 -4.33 20.14
N ASP A 185 -9.41 -4.71 19.10
CA ASP A 185 -10.36 -5.83 19.10
C ASP A 185 -9.79 -7.15 18.55
N GLY A 186 -8.47 -7.23 18.35
CA GLY A 186 -7.77 -8.49 18.06
C GLY A 186 -7.71 -8.91 16.59
N HIS A 187 -8.07 -8.02 15.65
CA HIS A 187 -7.86 -8.28 14.22
C HIS A 187 -6.39 -8.03 13.86
N GLU A 188 -5.90 -8.83 12.92
CA GLU A 188 -4.52 -8.75 12.46
C GLU A 188 -4.45 -8.55 10.94
N PHE A 189 -3.58 -7.62 10.52
CA PHE A 189 -3.29 -7.37 9.11
C PHE A 189 -1.79 -7.52 8.88
N TRP A 190 -1.43 -8.44 7.99
CA TRP A 190 -0.05 -8.74 7.66
C TRP A 190 0.32 -8.10 6.33
N PHE A 191 1.21 -7.12 6.38
CA PHE A 191 1.72 -6.44 5.19
C PHE A 191 3.13 -6.94 4.84
N MET A 192 3.43 -7.03 3.56
CA MET A 192 4.71 -7.56 3.06
C MET A 192 5.13 -6.94 1.74
N GLY A 193 6.33 -7.29 1.27
CA GLY A 193 6.85 -6.84 -0.02
C GLY A 193 6.93 -5.32 -0.14
N PHE A 194 7.27 -4.61 0.94
CA PHE A 194 7.36 -3.16 0.90
C PHE A 194 8.57 -2.72 0.05
N ILE A 195 8.35 -1.80 -0.91
CA ILE A 195 9.47 -1.15 -1.62
C ILE A 195 10.29 -0.28 -0.64
N SER A 196 9.64 0.27 0.39
CA SER A 196 10.24 1.16 1.39
C SER A 196 9.92 0.68 2.82
N TYR A 197 10.29 -0.56 3.16
CA TYR A 197 9.96 -1.22 4.42
C TYR A 197 10.28 -0.36 5.67
N ASP A 198 11.54 0.08 5.83
CA ASP A 198 11.94 0.78 7.06
C ASP A 198 11.20 2.11 7.24
N LYS A 199 10.88 2.80 6.13
CA LYS A 199 10.09 4.03 6.15
C LYS A 199 8.64 3.78 6.50
N ALA A 200 8.06 2.67 6.01
CA ALA A 200 6.68 2.28 6.33
C ALA A 200 6.56 1.89 7.80
N LEU A 201 7.48 1.05 8.30
CA LEU A 201 7.53 0.64 9.70
C LEU A 201 7.68 1.85 10.63
N LYS A 202 8.63 2.74 10.33
CA LYS A 202 8.83 3.96 11.12
C LYS A 202 7.55 4.80 11.18
N GLN A 203 6.90 5.06 10.04
CA GLN A 203 5.69 5.86 9.98
C GLN A 203 4.53 5.22 10.74
N LEU A 204 4.36 3.89 10.66
CA LEU A 204 3.33 3.17 11.41
C LEU A 204 3.57 3.22 12.92
N CYS A 205 4.82 3.05 13.37
CA CYS A 205 5.18 3.18 14.78
C CYS A 205 4.93 4.60 15.30
N GLU A 206 5.27 5.64 14.52
CA GLU A 206 4.97 7.03 14.87
C GLU A 206 3.46 7.28 14.99
N THR A 207 2.66 6.74 14.06
CA THR A 207 1.19 6.83 14.12
C THR A 207 0.63 6.14 15.38
N LEU A 208 1.16 4.97 15.75
CA LEU A 208 0.76 4.25 16.97
C LEU A 208 1.13 5.03 18.24
N GLN A 209 2.31 5.66 18.28
CA GLN A 209 2.73 6.45 19.44
C GLN A 209 1.87 7.70 19.59
N GLN A 210 1.61 8.42 18.50
CA GLN A 210 0.77 9.63 18.51
C GLN A 210 -0.66 9.35 18.98
N SER A 211 -1.25 8.20 18.62
CA SER A 211 -2.60 7.85 19.08
C SER A 211 -2.65 7.55 20.59
N ARG A 212 -1.57 7.00 21.15
CA ARG A 212 -1.42 6.80 22.61
C ARG A 212 -1.24 8.12 23.36
N ASP A 213 -0.42 9.02 22.83
CA ASP A 213 -0.19 10.32 23.45
C ASP A 213 -1.45 11.20 23.40
N SER A 214 -2.27 11.07 22.34
CA SER A 214 -3.53 11.79 22.20
C SER A 214 -4.68 11.24 23.05
N SER A 215 -4.56 10.00 23.54
CA SER A 215 -5.54 9.36 24.43
C SER A 215 -5.20 9.53 25.92
N GLY A 216 -4.01 10.03 26.26
CA GLY A 216 -3.60 10.41 27.61
C GLY A 216 -3.92 11.87 27.93
N VAL A 217 -5.00 12.14 28.67
CA VAL A 217 -5.27 13.47 29.28
C VAL A 217 -4.27 13.72 30.43
N PRO A 218 -3.79 14.96 30.67
CA PRO A 218 -2.83 15.25 31.73
C PRO A 218 -3.45 15.01 33.11
N VAL A 219 -2.69 14.36 34.01
CA VAL A 219 -3.03 14.32 35.43
C VAL A 219 -3.00 15.76 35.95
N ALA A 220 -4.17 16.29 36.28
CA ALA A 220 -4.29 17.53 37.02
C ALA A 220 -3.63 17.33 38.38
N HIS A 221 -2.46 17.95 38.59
CA HIS A 221 -1.98 18.18 39.96
C HIS A 221 -2.88 19.25 40.58
N SER A 222 -3.79 18.80 41.44
CA SER A 222 -4.55 19.68 42.33
C SER A 222 -3.64 20.16 43.45
N ALA A 223 -3.63 21.50 43.61
CA ALA A 223 -3.28 22.35 44.77
C ALA A 223 -2.30 21.83 45.82
#